data_AF-A0A6V7H2S6-F1
#
_entry.id   AF-A0A6V7H2S6-F1
#
_cell.length_a   1.000
_cell.length_b   1.000
_cell.length_c   1.000
_cell.angle_alpha   90.00
_cell.angle_beta   90.00
_cell.angle_gamma   90.00
#
_symmetry.space_group_name_H-M   'P 1'
#
loop_
_entity.id
_entity.type
_entity.pdbx_description
1 polymer ?
#
loop_
_entity_poly.entity_id
_entity_poly.type
_entity_poly.pdbx_seq_one_letter_code
_entity_poly.pdbx_strand_id
1 'polypeptide(L)'
;SGTFAVAFVVGRCRRFEVEGSQAIRVADSTNVGRRSLQFVLLSPSLEQERHLLRRKLEEARSENEARTLELQADVETLRSQLEEQNDRARRAERDQATLVAELTAQNTRLADQLREAAKQEEQLLIEVKVLREKCALRSTTLQDHVSSLEVLRDEVQLVSAQRTELERRSLELREERARAMAALEEAEDRAAALERLSHEAEHRAKLAERERDELAATLALIEVERRGRSGSIQKPPRSLQAEMECEESGSSLGDQEDLRAEVARAVKRLKELCVHLRRGEDDSGLQSDCDESMLVIVNNTAEAEEANTNGQDTLASSASCPGALLELVEEVYNLALSGRGAPGELGLAVELHRVREELENTKEQQKQTQEELKRRGEALLDMTSKLSVSEAELRGVKEERDRARDDMEHSQLTKDEILAQAYKVRDQAVARKNRAEVELAKTRIDVLQANSQLMEAIQQKIELSQQLEQWQMDVQSLVDEHVRSKLMPVTSSITAANTENSEIAAPARKKRSTGSSKKMFGLF
;
A
#
# COMPACT_ATOMS: atom_id res chain seq x y z
N SER A 1 -5.14 -57.53 67.50
CA SER A 1 -4.51 -58.82 67.85
C SER A 1 -3.23 -58.51 68.61
N GLY A 2 -3.03 -58.83 69.87
CA GLY A 2 -3.76 -59.65 70.82
C GLY A 2 -2.85 -59.80 72.04
N THR A 3 -3.38 -59.51 73.22
CA THR A 3 -3.19 -60.27 74.46
C THR A 3 -1.99 -61.23 74.55
N PHE A 4 -1.16 -61.05 75.59
CA PHE A 4 -1.02 -62.11 76.60
C PHE A 4 -0.61 -61.54 77.96
N ALA A 5 -1.35 -61.95 79.00
CA ALA A 5 -1.02 -61.66 80.39
C ALA A 5 -0.26 -62.85 81.01
N VAL A 6 0.64 -62.59 81.96
CA VAL A 6 1.27 -63.63 82.78
C VAL A 6 0.83 -63.44 84.23
N ALA A 7 0.21 -64.48 84.79
CA ALA A 7 -0.44 -64.42 86.10
C ALA A 7 0.54 -64.65 87.26
N PHE A 8 0.39 -63.87 88.33
CA PHE A 8 1.11 -64.07 89.59
C PHE A 8 0.28 -64.98 90.51
N VAL A 9 0.71 -66.22 90.71
CA VAL A 9 0.01 -67.18 91.60
C VAL A 9 0.55 -67.05 93.03
N VAL A 10 -0.22 -66.39 93.90
CA VAL A 10 0.05 -66.33 95.34
C VAL A 10 -0.68 -67.47 96.06
N GLY A 11 0.07 -68.52 96.42
CA GLY A 11 -0.43 -69.65 97.20
C GLY A 11 -0.57 -69.34 98.69
N ARG A 12 -1.80 -69.42 99.22
CA ARG A 12 -2.08 -69.35 100.67
C ARG A 12 -1.79 -70.69 101.35
N CYS A 13 -1.32 -70.63 102.61
CA CYS A 13 -1.62 -71.67 103.60
C CYS A 13 -1.98 -71.01 104.94
N ARG A 14 -3.05 -71.49 105.59
CA ARG A 14 -3.57 -70.93 106.86
C ARG A 14 -3.27 -71.87 108.04
N ARG A 15 -2.85 -71.24 109.14
CA ARG A 15 -3.05 -71.58 110.56
C ARG A 15 -4.21 -72.57 110.85
N PHE A 16 -3.95 -73.53 111.75
CA PHE A 16 -4.92 -73.98 112.77
C PHE A 16 -4.17 -74.39 114.06
N GLU A 17 -4.91 -74.45 115.18
CA GLU A 17 -4.37 -74.28 116.54
C GLU A 17 -4.18 -75.56 117.37
N VAL A 18 -3.65 -75.36 118.57
CA VAL A 18 -3.26 -76.34 119.61
C VAL A 18 -4.46 -76.74 120.46
N GLU A 19 -4.53 -78.01 120.88
CA GLU A 19 -5.05 -78.37 122.23
C GLU A 19 -4.46 -79.71 122.73
N GLY A 20 -4.40 -79.90 124.05
CA GLY A 20 -3.88 -81.11 124.72
C GLY A 20 -4.93 -82.23 124.85
N SER A 21 -4.77 -83.28 125.66
CA SER A 21 -3.77 -83.60 126.69
C SER A 21 -3.84 -85.10 127.06
N GLN A 22 -2.74 -85.66 127.58
CA GLN A 22 -2.64 -86.81 128.51
C GLN A 22 -3.41 -88.13 128.22
N ALA A 23 -2.67 -89.25 128.12
CA ALA A 23 -2.81 -90.40 129.04
C ALA A 23 -1.76 -91.52 128.79
N ILE A 24 -1.58 -92.38 129.79
CA ILE A 24 -0.88 -93.68 129.79
C ILE A 24 0.66 -93.66 129.66
N ARG A 25 1.30 -93.70 130.84
CA ARG A 25 2.70 -94.11 131.04
C ARG A 25 2.90 -95.60 130.70
N VAL A 26 4.16 -96.03 130.58
CA VAL A 26 4.65 -97.43 130.56
C VAL A 26 4.67 -98.13 129.17
N ALA A 27 5.40 -97.56 128.21
CA ALA A 27 6.06 -98.31 127.12
C ALA A 27 7.24 -97.55 126.43
N ASP A 28 7.68 -96.42 126.98
CA ASP A 28 8.42 -95.37 126.23
C ASP A 28 9.94 -95.58 126.06
N SER A 29 10.53 -96.71 126.43
CA SER A 29 11.98 -96.94 126.21
C SER A 29 12.28 -97.68 124.91
N THR A 30 11.48 -98.69 124.54
CA THR A 30 11.75 -99.55 123.37
C THR A 30 11.20 -99.01 122.06
N ASN A 31 10.06 -98.31 122.09
CA ASN A 31 9.51 -97.67 120.88
C ASN A 31 10.21 -96.33 120.58
N VAL A 32 10.59 -95.57 121.62
CA VAL A 32 11.54 -94.45 121.47
C VAL A 32 12.90 -94.96 121.01
N GLY A 33 13.39 -96.10 121.52
CA GLY A 33 14.61 -96.74 121.04
C GLY A 33 14.56 -97.16 119.56
N ARG A 34 13.43 -97.72 119.08
CA ARG A 34 13.27 -98.03 117.65
C ARG A 34 13.12 -96.77 116.79
N ARG A 35 12.37 -95.77 117.23
CA ARG A 35 12.24 -94.48 116.52
C ARG A 35 13.55 -93.69 116.52
N SER A 36 14.34 -93.74 117.58
CA SER A 36 15.64 -93.08 117.67
C SER A 36 16.71 -93.82 116.86
N LEU A 37 16.74 -95.16 116.86
CA LEU A 37 17.59 -95.93 115.94
C LEU A 37 17.21 -95.70 114.48
N GLN A 38 15.90 -95.64 114.16
CA GLN A 38 15.43 -95.30 112.82
C GLN A 38 15.79 -93.85 112.46
N PHE A 39 15.69 -92.89 113.38
CA PHE A 39 16.10 -91.50 113.16
C PHE A 39 17.63 -91.37 112.98
N VAL A 40 18.43 -92.09 113.77
CA VAL A 40 19.90 -92.14 113.66
C VAL A 40 20.37 -92.78 112.36
N LEU A 41 19.63 -93.77 111.84
CA LEU A 41 19.91 -94.38 110.52
C LEU A 41 19.38 -93.54 109.35
N LEU A 42 18.29 -92.78 109.53
CA LEU A 42 17.67 -91.96 108.49
C LEU A 42 18.27 -90.55 108.38
N SER A 43 18.85 -89.99 109.46
CA SER A 43 19.57 -88.71 109.44
C SER A 43 20.70 -88.68 108.40
N PRO A 44 21.65 -89.64 108.36
CA PRO A 44 22.72 -89.61 107.36
C PRO A 44 22.22 -89.78 105.92
N SER A 45 21.14 -90.54 105.68
CA SER A 45 20.54 -90.63 104.34
C SER A 45 19.85 -89.33 103.92
N LEU A 46 19.11 -88.69 104.83
CA LEU A 46 18.48 -87.38 104.59
C LEU A 46 19.52 -86.26 104.42
N GLU A 47 20.65 -86.33 105.14
CA GLU A 47 21.78 -85.43 104.96
C GLU A 47 22.46 -85.64 103.61
N GLN A 48 22.69 -86.90 103.20
CA GLN A 48 23.19 -87.22 101.85
C GLN A 48 22.25 -86.70 100.75
N GLU A 49 20.95 -86.96 100.87
CA GLU A 49 19.93 -86.42 99.95
C GLU A 49 19.94 -84.89 99.92
N ARG A 50 20.02 -84.21 101.09
CA ARG A 50 20.15 -82.75 101.16
C ARG A 50 21.40 -82.24 100.48
N HIS A 51 22.55 -82.89 100.67
CA HIS A 51 23.81 -82.50 100.03
C HIS A 51 23.77 -82.74 98.52
N LEU A 52 23.18 -83.85 98.06
CA LEU A 52 23.02 -84.17 96.66
C LEU A 52 22.01 -83.25 95.96
N LEU A 53 20.91 -82.88 96.62
CA LEU A 53 19.95 -81.87 96.13
C LEU A 53 20.58 -80.47 96.06
N ARG A 54 21.36 -80.06 97.06
CA ARG A 54 22.11 -78.79 97.00
C ARG A 54 23.08 -78.78 95.82
N ARG A 55 23.84 -79.86 95.63
CA ARG A 55 24.76 -79.98 94.50
C ARG A 55 24.04 -79.91 93.15
N LYS A 56 22.93 -80.64 92.97
CA LYS A 56 22.10 -80.55 91.75
C LYS A 56 21.53 -79.16 91.51
N LEU A 57 21.17 -78.44 92.58
CA LEU A 57 20.68 -77.06 92.51
C LEU A 57 21.81 -76.10 92.12
N GLU A 58 23.03 -76.30 92.62
CA GLU A 58 24.23 -75.53 92.23
C GLU A 58 24.63 -75.82 90.77
N GLU A 59 24.63 -77.09 90.36
CA GLU A 59 24.88 -77.52 88.97
C GLU A 59 23.84 -76.87 88.03
N ALA A 60 22.54 -77.00 88.33
CA ALA A 60 21.48 -76.36 87.56
C ALA A 60 21.56 -74.82 87.58
N ARG A 61 22.02 -74.18 88.68
CA ARG A 61 22.30 -72.74 88.70
C ARG A 61 23.41 -72.38 87.74
N SER A 62 24.55 -73.08 87.82
CA SER A 62 25.70 -72.83 86.95
C SER A 62 25.39 -73.06 85.46
N GLU A 63 24.56 -74.04 85.12
CA GLU A 63 24.06 -74.23 83.75
C GLU A 63 23.15 -73.07 83.29
N ASN A 64 22.28 -72.56 84.18
CA ASN A 64 21.44 -71.42 83.85
C ASN A 64 22.27 -70.13 83.74
N GLU A 65 23.25 -69.93 84.62
CA GLU A 65 24.20 -68.81 84.57
C GLU A 65 25.01 -68.84 83.26
N ALA A 66 25.56 -69.99 82.88
CA ALA A 66 26.23 -70.19 81.60
C ALA A 66 25.31 -69.86 80.41
N ARG A 67 24.08 -70.40 80.37
CA ARG A 67 23.09 -70.06 79.34
C ARG A 67 22.74 -68.57 79.32
N THR A 68 22.67 -67.90 80.48
CA THR A 68 22.43 -66.45 80.49
C THR A 68 23.62 -65.65 79.97
N LEU A 69 24.86 -66.11 80.18
CA LEU A 69 26.06 -65.48 79.62
C LEU A 69 26.17 -65.72 78.10
N GLU A 70 25.86 -66.93 77.63
CA GLU A 70 25.75 -67.24 76.19
C GLU A 70 24.70 -66.35 75.51
N LEU A 71 23.49 -66.28 76.05
CA LEU A 71 22.42 -65.42 75.52
C LEU A 71 22.74 -63.92 75.62
N GLN A 72 23.52 -63.49 76.62
CA GLN A 72 24.01 -62.11 76.70
C GLN A 72 25.02 -61.82 75.58
N ALA A 73 25.97 -62.73 75.34
CA ALA A 73 26.93 -62.62 74.25
C ALA A 73 26.25 -62.67 72.86
N ASP A 74 25.23 -63.51 72.68
CA ASP A 74 24.41 -63.54 71.45
C ASP A 74 23.67 -62.21 71.25
N VAL A 75 23.09 -61.63 72.30
CA VAL A 75 22.43 -60.31 72.22
C VAL A 75 23.43 -59.19 71.93
N GLU A 76 24.64 -59.24 72.50
CA GLU A 76 25.70 -58.26 72.23
C GLU A 76 26.25 -58.37 70.80
N THR A 77 26.49 -59.58 70.30
CA THR A 77 26.94 -59.80 68.91
C THR A 77 25.86 -59.42 67.90
N LEU A 78 24.58 -59.76 68.14
CA LEU A 78 23.46 -59.32 67.29
C LEU A 78 23.27 -57.80 67.30
N ARG A 79 23.47 -57.13 68.45
CA ARG A 79 23.48 -55.66 68.53
C ARG A 79 24.61 -55.06 67.71
N SER A 80 25.84 -55.56 67.86
CA SER A 80 27.01 -55.10 67.10
C SER A 80 26.82 -55.30 65.59
N GLN A 81 26.28 -56.46 65.17
CA GLN A 81 25.94 -56.71 63.76
C GLN A 81 24.85 -55.75 63.25
N LEU A 82 23.81 -55.48 64.05
CA LEU A 82 22.74 -54.54 63.68
C LEU A 82 23.27 -53.11 63.54
N GLU A 83 24.13 -52.66 64.45
CA GLU A 83 24.82 -51.36 64.36
C GLU A 83 25.70 -51.28 63.13
N GLU A 84 26.50 -52.31 62.85
CA GLU A 84 27.38 -52.35 61.67
C GLU A 84 26.58 -52.37 60.35
N GLN A 85 25.44 -53.06 60.29
CA GLN A 85 24.54 -53.02 59.13
C GLN A 85 23.85 -51.66 58.97
N ASN A 86 23.42 -51.04 60.08
CA ASN A 86 22.83 -49.69 60.07
C ASN A 86 23.86 -48.65 59.56
N ASP A 87 25.12 -48.76 59.99
CA ASP A 87 26.20 -47.90 59.50
C ASP A 87 26.59 -48.18 58.05
N ARG A 88 26.55 -49.44 57.57
CA ARG A 88 26.67 -49.76 56.14
C ARG A 88 25.55 -49.13 55.32
N ALA A 89 24.30 -49.27 55.76
CA ALA A 89 23.14 -48.67 55.10
C ALA A 89 23.27 -47.15 55.02
N ARG A 90 23.58 -46.48 56.15
CA ARG A 90 23.80 -45.03 56.20
C ARG A 90 25.00 -44.56 55.35
N ARG A 91 26.02 -45.41 55.11
CA ARG A 91 27.11 -45.07 54.18
C ARG A 91 26.60 -45.13 52.74
N ALA A 92 25.94 -46.23 52.36
CA ALA A 92 25.33 -46.38 51.04
C ALA A 92 24.29 -45.28 50.73
N GLU A 93 23.47 -44.86 51.69
CA GLU A 93 22.53 -43.74 51.55
C GLU A 93 23.25 -42.41 51.30
N ARG A 94 24.39 -42.15 51.96
CA ARG A 94 25.21 -40.96 51.72
C ARG A 94 25.85 -41.00 50.34
N ASP A 95 26.42 -42.14 49.95
CA ASP A 95 27.06 -42.33 48.65
C ASP A 95 26.03 -42.21 47.50
N GLN A 96 24.81 -42.72 47.71
CA GLN A 96 23.69 -42.52 46.79
C GLN A 96 23.27 -41.05 46.73
N ALA A 97 23.20 -40.35 47.87
CA ALA A 97 22.85 -38.93 47.91
C ALA A 97 23.92 -38.05 47.22
N THR A 98 25.22 -38.36 47.36
CA THR A 98 26.28 -37.64 46.64
C THR A 98 26.21 -37.90 45.14
N LEU A 99 26.01 -39.15 44.70
CA LEU A 99 25.84 -39.47 43.27
C LEU A 99 24.62 -38.76 42.67
N VAL A 100 23.49 -38.69 43.39
CA VAL A 100 22.31 -37.93 42.95
C VAL A 100 22.60 -36.43 42.89
N ALA A 101 23.33 -35.87 43.86
CA ALA A 101 23.75 -34.46 43.83
C ALA A 101 24.69 -34.16 42.65
N GLU A 102 25.62 -35.05 42.33
CA GLU A 102 26.52 -34.92 41.18
C GLU A 102 25.76 -35.02 39.85
N LEU A 103 24.90 -36.03 39.68
CA LEU A 103 24.11 -36.20 38.46
C LEU A 103 23.11 -35.05 38.25
N THR A 104 22.50 -34.53 39.33
CA THR A 104 21.64 -33.34 39.23
C THR A 104 22.44 -32.09 38.88
N ALA A 105 23.62 -31.89 39.46
CA ALA A 105 24.52 -30.79 39.11
C ALA A 105 25.09 -30.88 37.68
N GLN A 106 25.29 -32.09 37.15
CA GLN A 106 25.66 -32.29 35.74
C GLN A 106 24.47 -31.98 34.82
N ASN A 107 23.27 -32.47 35.14
CA ASN A 107 22.07 -32.19 34.36
C ASN A 107 21.70 -30.70 34.34
N THR A 108 21.87 -29.96 35.44
CA THR A 108 21.66 -28.50 35.44
C THR A 108 22.68 -27.79 34.56
N ARG A 109 23.98 -28.10 34.68
CA ARG A 109 25.03 -27.54 33.82
C ARG A 109 24.79 -27.81 32.33
N LEU A 110 24.41 -29.03 31.96
CA LEU A 110 24.07 -29.38 30.58
C LEU A 110 22.82 -28.63 30.09
N ALA A 111 21.80 -28.49 30.93
CA ALA A 111 20.61 -27.70 30.61
C ALA A 111 20.92 -26.20 30.50
N ASP A 112 21.88 -25.67 31.26
CA ASP A 112 22.37 -24.29 31.15
C ASP A 112 23.12 -24.09 29.83
N GLN A 113 24.05 -24.99 29.48
CA GLN A 113 24.78 -24.97 28.20
C GLN A 113 23.84 -25.07 27.00
N LEU A 114 22.82 -25.94 27.04
CA LEU A 114 21.81 -26.02 25.98
C LEU A 114 20.98 -24.74 25.87
N ARG A 115 20.66 -24.08 27.00
CA ARG A 115 19.95 -22.78 27.01
C ARG A 115 20.85 -21.62 26.55
N GLU A 116 22.16 -21.72 26.69
CA GLU A 116 23.11 -20.74 26.12
C GLU A 116 23.29 -20.94 24.61
N ALA A 117 23.48 -22.19 24.16
CA ALA A 117 23.54 -22.54 22.75
C ALA A 117 22.26 -22.11 21.99
N ALA A 118 21.07 -22.36 22.56
CA ALA A 118 19.80 -21.94 21.96
C ALA A 118 19.68 -20.40 21.84
N LYS A 119 20.21 -19.63 22.80
CA LYS A 119 20.25 -18.15 22.70
C LYS A 119 21.22 -17.68 21.62
N GLN A 120 22.36 -18.35 21.47
CA GLN A 120 23.33 -18.04 20.41
C GLN A 120 22.74 -18.38 19.03
N GLU A 121 22.04 -19.50 18.90
CA GLU A 121 21.29 -19.86 17.68
C GLU A 121 20.21 -18.82 17.34
N GLU A 122 19.41 -18.38 18.33
CA GLU A 122 18.42 -17.31 18.15
C GLU A 122 19.07 -16.00 17.67
N GLN A 123 20.21 -15.61 18.24
CA GLN A 123 20.98 -14.42 17.83
C GLN A 123 21.49 -14.55 16.39
N LEU A 124 22.12 -15.67 16.03
CA LEU A 124 22.61 -15.93 14.68
C LEU A 124 21.48 -15.98 13.65
N LEU A 125 20.30 -16.52 14.01
CA LEU A 125 19.12 -16.50 13.15
C LEU A 125 18.60 -15.07 12.90
N ILE A 126 18.69 -14.18 13.88
CA ILE A 126 18.36 -12.75 13.71
C ILE A 126 19.39 -12.07 12.81
N GLU A 127 20.69 -12.30 13.01
CA GLU A 127 21.75 -11.75 12.15
C GLU A 127 21.61 -12.23 10.70
N VAL A 128 21.32 -13.50 10.47
CA VAL A 128 21.06 -14.07 9.13
C VAL A 128 19.83 -13.43 8.47
N LYS A 129 18.76 -13.14 9.22
CA LYS A 129 17.59 -12.39 8.69
C LYS A 129 17.99 -10.98 8.25
N VAL A 130 18.67 -10.23 9.12
CA VAL A 130 19.15 -8.87 8.81
C VAL A 130 20.11 -8.86 7.61
N LEU A 131 20.98 -9.87 7.47
CA LEU A 131 21.86 -10.00 6.31
C LEU A 131 21.08 -10.32 5.03
N ARG A 132 20.06 -11.19 5.09
CA ARG A 132 19.16 -11.47 3.95
C ARG A 132 18.38 -10.22 3.53
N GLU A 133 17.83 -9.46 4.48
CA GLU A 133 17.14 -8.20 4.24
C GLU A 133 18.07 -7.17 3.58
N LYS A 134 19.31 -7.01 4.07
CA LYS A 134 20.34 -6.16 3.44
C LYS A 134 20.69 -6.61 2.02
N CYS A 135 20.80 -7.92 1.77
CA CYS A 135 21.05 -8.45 0.43
C CYS A 135 19.86 -8.22 -0.51
N ALA A 136 18.63 -8.42 -0.03
CA ALA A 136 17.41 -8.15 -0.79
C ALA A 136 17.30 -6.67 -1.16
N LEU A 137 17.49 -5.77 -0.20
CA LEU A 137 17.49 -4.31 -0.44
C LEU A 137 18.57 -3.92 -1.45
N ARG A 138 19.79 -4.47 -1.35
CA ARG A 138 20.84 -4.20 -2.34
C ARG A 138 20.45 -4.73 -3.73
N SER A 139 19.74 -5.85 -3.80
CA SER A 139 19.25 -6.43 -5.05
C SER A 139 18.17 -5.55 -5.69
N THR A 140 17.23 -5.01 -4.91
CA THR A 140 16.21 -4.09 -5.45
C THR A 140 16.85 -2.79 -5.92
N THR A 141 17.72 -2.16 -5.11
CA THR A 141 18.42 -0.93 -5.55
C THR A 141 19.27 -1.14 -6.79
N LEU A 142 19.88 -2.32 -6.97
CA LEU A 142 20.61 -2.65 -8.19
C LEU A 142 19.66 -2.82 -9.38
N GLN A 143 18.49 -3.45 -9.18
CA GLN A 143 17.46 -3.58 -10.21
C GLN A 143 16.92 -2.20 -10.65
N ASP A 144 16.71 -1.28 -9.70
CA ASP A 144 16.27 0.11 -9.95
C ASP A 144 17.33 0.90 -10.74
N HIS A 145 18.62 0.67 -10.46
CA HIS A 145 19.71 1.25 -11.24
C HIS A 145 19.82 0.64 -12.64
N VAL A 146 19.57 -0.67 -12.79
CA VAL A 146 19.56 -1.34 -14.10
C VAL A 146 18.41 -0.82 -14.96
N SER A 147 17.19 -0.74 -14.44
CA SER A 147 16.04 -0.20 -15.19
C SER A 147 16.24 1.28 -15.56
N SER A 148 16.83 2.08 -14.66
CA SER A 148 17.22 3.47 -14.95
C SER A 148 18.25 3.56 -16.08
N LEU A 149 19.22 2.64 -16.14
CA LEU A 149 20.21 2.56 -17.21
C LEU A 149 19.59 2.04 -18.54
N GLU A 150 18.59 1.16 -18.49
CA GLU A 150 17.85 0.71 -19.67
C GLU A 150 17.07 1.87 -20.31
N VAL A 151 16.34 2.67 -19.51
CA VAL A 151 15.66 3.88 -19.99
C VAL A 151 16.64 4.87 -20.62
N LEU A 152 17.74 5.20 -19.95
CA LEU A 152 18.77 6.10 -20.50
C LEU A 152 19.44 5.54 -21.78
N ARG A 153 19.61 4.21 -21.87
CA ARG A 153 20.15 3.56 -23.08
C ARG A 153 19.18 3.73 -24.25
N ASP A 154 17.89 3.55 -24.01
CA ASP A 154 16.87 3.62 -25.04
C ASP A 154 16.60 5.08 -25.46
N GLU A 155 16.71 6.05 -24.55
CA GLU A 155 16.78 7.49 -24.88
C GLU A 155 17.98 7.81 -25.79
N VAL A 156 19.18 7.33 -25.45
CA VAL A 156 20.39 7.52 -26.28
C VAL A 156 20.22 6.86 -27.66
N GLN A 157 19.58 5.69 -27.74
CA GLN A 157 19.25 5.06 -29.02
C GLN A 157 18.29 5.92 -29.85
N LEU A 158 17.22 6.43 -29.25
CA LEU A 158 16.24 7.30 -29.93
C LEU A 158 16.90 8.59 -30.45
N VAL A 159 17.69 9.27 -29.62
CA VAL A 159 18.43 10.48 -30.00
C VAL A 159 19.46 10.17 -31.10
N SER A 160 20.14 9.02 -31.04
CA SER A 160 21.07 8.61 -32.09
C SER A 160 20.37 8.35 -33.43
N ALA A 161 19.19 7.71 -33.42
CA ALA A 161 18.39 7.48 -34.61
C ALA A 161 17.90 8.81 -35.22
N GLN A 162 17.38 9.73 -34.39
CA GLN A 162 16.99 11.07 -34.81
C GLN A 162 18.17 11.85 -35.42
N ARG A 163 19.37 11.75 -34.81
CA ARG A 163 20.58 12.34 -35.37
C ARG A 163 20.90 11.78 -36.75
N THR A 164 20.90 10.45 -36.93
CA THR A 164 21.21 9.84 -38.24
C THR A 164 20.19 10.22 -39.32
N GLU A 165 18.92 10.35 -38.96
CA GLU A 165 17.85 10.79 -39.86
C GLU A 165 18.00 12.28 -40.25
N LEU A 166 18.39 13.14 -39.31
CA LEU A 166 18.72 14.53 -39.60
C LEU A 166 19.98 14.66 -40.47
N GLU A 167 21.01 13.85 -40.23
CA GLU A 167 22.21 13.79 -41.07
C GLU A 167 21.87 13.35 -42.50
N ARG A 168 21.01 12.33 -42.68
CA ARG A 168 20.48 11.88 -43.98
C ARG A 168 19.75 13.00 -44.72
N ARG A 169 18.75 13.64 -44.09
CA ARG A 169 18.01 14.77 -44.68
C ARG A 169 18.95 15.94 -45.03
N SER A 170 19.96 16.19 -44.21
CA SER A 170 20.95 17.22 -44.44
C SER A 170 21.86 16.90 -45.63
N LEU A 171 22.14 15.63 -45.91
CA LEU A 171 22.83 15.19 -47.12
C LEU A 171 21.94 15.42 -48.36
N GLU A 172 20.68 14.98 -48.32
CA GLU A 172 19.73 15.10 -49.42
C GLU A 172 19.52 16.56 -49.84
N LEU A 173 19.32 17.47 -48.88
CA LEU A 173 19.23 18.91 -49.14
C LEU A 173 20.53 19.51 -49.73
N ARG A 174 21.71 18.95 -49.41
CA ARG A 174 22.97 19.36 -50.06
C ARG A 174 23.05 18.86 -51.50
N GLU A 175 22.59 17.65 -51.78
CA GLU A 175 22.52 17.13 -53.15
C GLU A 175 21.51 17.89 -54.00
N GLU A 176 20.32 18.19 -53.47
CA GLU A 176 19.32 19.03 -54.13
C GLU A 176 19.86 20.42 -54.42
N ARG A 177 20.55 21.05 -53.45
CA ARG A 177 21.25 22.31 -53.68
C ARG A 177 22.32 22.19 -54.76
N ALA A 178 23.11 21.11 -54.80
CA ALA A 178 24.12 20.89 -55.83
C ALA A 178 23.49 20.75 -57.23
N ARG A 179 22.39 19.99 -57.35
CA ARG A 179 21.60 19.87 -58.60
C ARG A 179 21.05 21.23 -59.04
N ALA A 180 20.52 22.03 -58.10
CA ALA A 180 20.00 23.36 -58.38
C ALA A 180 21.10 24.36 -58.79
N MET A 181 22.28 24.30 -58.19
CA MET A 181 23.43 25.14 -58.60
C MET A 181 23.94 24.75 -60.00
N ALA A 182 24.07 23.46 -60.31
CA ALA A 182 24.44 23.03 -61.66
C ALA A 182 23.41 23.46 -62.73
N ALA A 183 22.10 23.36 -62.41
CA ALA A 183 21.04 23.85 -63.30
C ALA A 183 21.04 25.38 -63.46
N LEU A 184 21.49 26.13 -62.45
CA LEU A 184 21.70 27.57 -62.53
C LEU A 184 22.91 27.91 -63.40
N GLU A 185 24.06 27.26 -63.20
CA GLU A 185 25.27 27.40 -64.02
C GLU A 185 24.96 27.13 -65.50
N GLU A 186 24.23 26.05 -65.82
CA GLU A 186 23.76 25.79 -67.18
C GLU A 186 22.82 26.87 -67.74
N ALA A 187 22.00 27.51 -66.90
CA ALA A 187 21.10 28.57 -67.32
C ALA A 187 21.84 29.90 -67.54
N GLU A 188 22.85 30.20 -66.73
CA GLU A 188 23.77 31.33 -66.88
C GLU A 188 24.61 31.18 -68.16
N ASP A 189 25.15 30.00 -68.45
CA ASP A 189 25.86 29.70 -69.71
C ASP A 189 24.96 29.90 -70.95
N ARG A 190 23.69 29.46 -70.87
CA ARG A 190 22.68 29.68 -71.93
C ARG A 190 22.35 31.16 -72.07
N ALA A 191 22.19 31.91 -70.98
CA ALA A 191 21.94 33.34 -71.01
C ALA A 191 23.10 34.10 -71.65
N ALA A 192 24.34 33.83 -71.22
CA ALA A 192 25.55 34.41 -71.82
C ALA A 192 25.72 34.05 -73.31
N ALA A 193 25.29 32.86 -73.73
CA ALA A 193 25.26 32.50 -75.15
C ALA A 193 24.21 33.33 -75.94
N LEU A 194 23.02 33.55 -75.38
CA LEU A 194 21.99 34.39 -75.98
C LEU A 194 22.40 35.87 -76.03
N GLU A 195 23.07 36.40 -75.00
CA GLU A 195 23.63 37.76 -74.98
C GLU A 195 24.66 37.95 -76.10
N ARG A 196 25.60 37.01 -76.27
CA ARG A 196 26.56 37.02 -77.39
C ARG A 196 25.85 37.06 -78.74
N LEU A 197 24.85 36.19 -78.95
CA LEU A 197 24.07 36.15 -80.19
C LEU A 197 23.26 37.44 -80.41
N SER A 198 22.72 38.06 -79.35
CA SER A 198 22.05 39.36 -79.41
C SER A 198 23.01 40.46 -79.84
N HIS A 199 24.19 40.56 -79.22
CA HIS A 199 25.19 41.55 -79.59
C HIS A 199 25.72 41.37 -81.02
N GLU A 200 25.91 40.14 -81.48
CA GLU A 200 26.24 39.87 -82.89
C GLU A 200 25.09 40.27 -83.83
N ALA A 201 23.83 39.98 -83.48
CA ALA A 201 22.67 40.36 -84.27
C ALA A 201 22.50 41.89 -84.33
N GLU A 202 22.68 42.60 -83.22
CA GLU A 202 22.75 44.05 -83.16
C GLU A 202 23.88 44.61 -84.02
N HIS A 203 25.07 43.98 -83.99
CA HIS A 203 26.19 44.42 -84.81
C HIS A 203 25.91 44.24 -86.31
N ARG A 204 25.31 43.10 -86.70
CA ARG A 204 24.83 42.85 -88.07
C ARG A 204 23.76 43.87 -88.48
N ALA A 205 22.81 44.19 -87.60
CA ALA A 205 21.79 45.21 -87.85
C ALA A 205 22.41 46.60 -88.07
N LYS A 206 23.32 47.03 -87.18
CA LYS A 206 24.06 48.31 -87.29
C LYS A 206 24.94 48.39 -88.55
N LEU A 207 25.43 47.26 -89.08
CA LEU A 207 26.12 47.22 -90.38
C LEU A 207 25.11 47.39 -91.54
N ALA A 208 24.01 46.62 -91.52
CA ALA A 208 22.96 46.71 -92.54
C ALA A 208 22.28 48.10 -92.57
N GLU A 209 22.17 48.78 -91.43
CA GLU A 209 21.73 50.18 -91.33
C GLU A 209 22.72 51.13 -92.04
N ARG A 210 24.03 51.01 -91.80
CA ARG A 210 25.05 51.81 -92.49
C ARG A 210 25.06 51.54 -93.99
N GLU A 211 25.02 50.27 -94.41
CA GLU A 211 24.91 49.90 -95.82
C GLU A 211 23.64 50.48 -96.46
N ARG A 212 22.51 50.46 -95.76
CA ARG A 212 21.27 51.13 -96.19
C ARG A 212 21.42 52.64 -96.30
N ASP A 213 22.09 53.29 -95.35
CA ASP A 213 22.30 54.75 -95.34
C ASP A 213 23.28 55.18 -96.44
N GLU A 214 24.33 54.41 -96.70
CA GLU A 214 25.24 54.59 -97.84
C GLU A 214 24.53 54.39 -99.18
N LEU A 215 23.70 53.35 -99.30
CA LEU A 215 22.85 53.13 -100.48
C LEU A 215 21.81 54.24 -100.63
N ALA A 216 21.21 54.73 -99.54
CA ALA A 216 20.29 55.87 -99.58
C ALA A 216 20.99 57.17 -99.96
N ALA A 217 22.22 57.39 -99.51
CA ALA A 217 23.03 58.56 -99.88
C ALA A 217 23.48 58.51 -101.35
N THR A 218 23.91 57.35 -101.86
CA THR A 218 24.23 57.18 -103.29
C THR A 218 22.98 57.28 -104.18
N LEU A 219 21.83 56.74 -103.75
CA LEU A 219 20.55 56.99 -104.41
C LEU A 219 20.16 58.47 -104.38
N ALA A 220 20.37 59.18 -103.27
CA ALA A 220 20.13 60.62 -103.17
C ALA A 220 21.06 61.43 -104.10
N LEU A 221 22.33 61.03 -104.24
CA LEU A 221 23.24 61.63 -105.23
C LEU A 221 22.76 61.37 -106.67
N ILE A 222 22.35 60.14 -107.01
CA ILE A 222 21.78 59.79 -108.32
C ILE A 222 20.45 60.55 -108.55
N GLU A 223 19.64 60.75 -107.53
CA GLU A 223 18.43 61.58 -107.60
C GLU A 223 18.78 63.06 -107.81
N VAL A 224 19.84 63.58 -107.20
CA VAL A 224 20.33 64.95 -107.45
C VAL A 224 20.90 65.08 -108.86
N GLU A 225 21.63 64.09 -109.39
CA GLU A 225 22.05 64.07 -110.80
C GLU A 225 20.86 64.00 -111.76
N ARG A 226 19.84 63.19 -111.44
CA ARG A 226 18.58 63.13 -112.20
C ARG A 226 17.78 64.43 -112.13
N ARG A 227 17.69 65.09 -110.96
CA ARG A 227 17.06 66.42 -110.79
C ARG A 227 17.86 67.52 -111.46
N GLY A 228 19.20 67.40 -111.52
CA GLY A 228 20.09 68.27 -112.29
C GLY A 228 19.96 68.11 -113.81
N ARG A 229 19.38 67.00 -114.28
CA ARG A 229 19.04 66.77 -115.69
C ARG A 229 17.54 66.83 -116.01
N SER A 230 16.67 66.96 -115.02
CA SER A 230 15.23 67.04 -115.21
C SER A 230 14.55 67.85 -114.10
N GLY A 231 14.24 69.11 -114.39
CA GLY A 231 13.31 69.89 -113.59
C GLY A 231 11.85 69.45 -113.82
N SER A 232 10.96 70.05 -113.02
CA SER A 232 9.49 70.01 -113.18
C SER A 232 8.76 68.74 -112.72
N ILE A 233 8.28 68.74 -111.45
CA ILE A 233 6.86 68.92 -111.05
C ILE A 233 6.61 68.35 -109.63
N GLN A 234 5.92 69.13 -108.79
CA GLN A 234 5.39 68.73 -107.48
C GLN A 234 3.95 68.16 -107.66
N LYS A 235 3.33 67.34 -106.78
CA LYS A 235 3.00 67.52 -105.34
C LYS A 235 2.37 66.19 -104.80
N PRO A 236 2.15 66.03 -103.46
CA PRO A 236 1.54 64.85 -102.82
C PRO A 236 0.00 64.98 -102.67
N PRO A 237 -0.75 63.94 -102.20
CA PRO A 237 -1.01 63.76 -100.76
C PRO A 237 -1.16 62.28 -100.28
N ARG A 238 -1.78 62.07 -99.10
CA ARG A 238 -1.83 60.83 -98.29
C ARG A 238 -3.13 59.99 -98.44
N SER A 239 -3.03 58.74 -97.97
CA SER A 239 -4.01 58.01 -97.12
C SER A 239 -5.00 57.02 -97.76
N LEU A 240 -4.86 55.76 -97.31
CA LEU A 240 -5.87 54.71 -97.07
C LEU A 240 -7.12 54.65 -97.96
N GLN A 241 -7.21 53.60 -98.78
CA GLN A 241 -8.47 53.00 -99.20
C GLN A 241 -8.38 51.47 -98.99
N ALA A 242 -9.37 50.92 -98.29
CA ALA A 242 -9.62 49.50 -98.17
C ALA A 242 -10.99 49.24 -98.79
N GLU A 243 -11.09 48.31 -99.74
CA GLU A 243 -12.35 47.83 -100.31
C GLU A 243 -12.19 46.34 -100.63
N MET A 244 -13.12 45.51 -100.16
CA MET A 244 -14.10 44.83 -101.01
C MET A 244 -15.12 44.07 -100.13
N GLU A 245 -16.36 44.55 -100.13
CA GLU A 245 -17.58 43.81 -99.75
C GLU A 245 -18.60 43.99 -100.90
N CYS A 246 -19.55 43.07 -101.08
CA CYS A 246 -20.51 43.08 -102.20
C CYS A 246 -21.97 42.80 -101.76
N GLU A 247 -22.93 43.16 -102.63
CA GLU A 247 -24.36 43.41 -102.38
C GLU A 247 -25.32 42.25 -102.77
N GLU A 248 -26.61 42.26 -102.34
CA GLU A 248 -27.80 41.89 -103.17
C GLU A 248 -29.19 42.35 -102.60
N SER A 249 -30.32 42.28 -103.36
CA SER A 249 -31.64 42.99 -103.19
C SER A 249 -32.91 42.08 -103.31
N GLY A 250 -34.21 42.44 -103.19
CA GLY A 250 -35.00 43.70 -102.95
C GLY A 250 -36.54 43.53 -103.23
N SER A 251 -37.32 44.64 -103.41
CA SER A 251 -38.74 44.74 -103.95
C SER A 251 -39.98 44.46 -103.02
N SER A 252 -41.24 44.94 -103.20
CA SER A 252 -41.88 46.12 -103.88
C SER A 252 -43.43 46.29 -103.54
N LEU A 253 -44.05 47.45 -103.86
CA LEU A 253 -45.49 47.90 -103.75
C LEU A 253 -46.55 47.03 -104.51
N GLY A 254 -47.89 47.18 -104.41
CA GLY A 254 -48.83 48.12 -103.72
C GLY A 254 -50.31 47.97 -104.21
N ASP A 255 -51.22 48.87 -103.79
CA ASP A 255 -52.64 49.13 -104.24
C ASP A 255 -53.86 48.60 -103.43
N GLN A 256 -54.89 49.45 -103.27
CA GLN A 256 -56.03 49.28 -102.36
C GLN A 256 -57.14 50.37 -102.57
N GLU A 257 -58.43 50.01 -102.75
CA GLU A 257 -59.57 50.70 -102.06
C GLU A 257 -61.01 50.13 -102.21
N ASP A 258 -61.47 49.69 -103.39
CA ASP A 258 -62.92 49.39 -103.59
C ASP A 258 -63.49 48.15 -102.87
N LEU A 259 -62.64 47.27 -102.33
CA LEU A 259 -63.07 46.09 -101.57
C LEU A 259 -63.63 46.44 -100.17
N ARG A 260 -63.34 47.65 -99.67
CA ARG A 260 -63.57 48.10 -98.28
C ARG A 260 -65.03 48.07 -97.81
N ALA A 261 -66.00 48.26 -98.72
CA ALA A 261 -67.42 48.39 -98.36
C ALA A 261 -68.17 47.05 -98.25
N GLU A 262 -67.70 46.00 -98.94
CA GLU A 262 -68.25 44.64 -98.85
C GLU A 262 -67.74 43.96 -97.56
N VAL A 263 -66.44 44.13 -97.31
CA VAL A 263 -65.69 43.78 -96.11
C VAL A 263 -66.46 44.15 -94.82
N ALA A 264 -66.88 45.42 -94.66
CA ALA A 264 -67.55 45.88 -93.45
C ALA A 264 -68.85 45.11 -93.08
N ARG A 265 -69.58 44.57 -94.07
CA ARG A 265 -70.80 43.76 -93.82
C ARG A 265 -70.48 42.33 -93.36
N ALA A 266 -69.33 41.78 -93.77
CA ALA A 266 -68.87 40.46 -93.31
C ALA A 266 -68.28 40.51 -91.88
N VAL A 267 -67.53 41.58 -91.54
CA VAL A 267 -67.01 41.84 -90.17
C VAL A 267 -68.12 41.69 -89.12
N LYS A 268 -69.30 42.26 -89.38
CA LYS A 268 -70.39 42.28 -88.38
C LYS A 268 -70.93 40.87 -88.06
N ARG A 269 -71.02 39.99 -89.07
CA ARG A 269 -71.45 38.59 -88.88
C ARG A 269 -70.38 37.72 -88.22
N LEU A 270 -69.09 37.96 -88.49
CA LEU A 270 -68.01 37.28 -87.76
C LEU A 270 -68.04 37.64 -86.27
N LYS A 271 -68.22 38.93 -85.91
CA LYS A 271 -68.25 39.37 -84.49
C LYS A 271 -69.33 38.67 -83.67
N GLU A 272 -70.51 38.44 -84.25
CA GLU A 272 -71.60 37.70 -83.60
C GLU A 272 -71.22 36.23 -83.34
N LEU A 273 -70.49 35.59 -84.27
CA LEU A 273 -69.98 34.22 -84.14
C LEU A 273 -68.85 34.09 -83.11
N CYS A 274 -67.93 35.07 -83.04
CA CYS A 274 -66.84 35.09 -82.04
C CYS A 274 -67.35 35.03 -80.60
N VAL A 275 -68.45 35.73 -80.29
CA VAL A 275 -69.01 35.80 -78.93
C VAL A 275 -69.61 34.46 -78.49
N HIS A 276 -70.14 33.67 -79.42
CA HIS A 276 -70.68 32.33 -79.12
C HIS A 276 -69.55 31.32 -78.87
N LEU A 277 -68.45 31.38 -79.63
CA LEU A 277 -67.28 30.50 -79.44
C LEU A 277 -66.48 30.82 -78.17
N ARG A 278 -66.48 32.07 -77.69
CA ARG A 278 -65.74 32.48 -76.48
C ARG A 278 -66.42 32.08 -75.16
N ARG A 279 -67.58 31.41 -75.21
CA ARG A 279 -68.36 30.89 -74.07
C ARG A 279 -68.39 29.35 -74.04
N GLY A 280 -67.26 28.72 -74.39
CA GLY A 280 -67.08 27.27 -74.27
C GLY A 280 -67.36 26.77 -72.85
N GLU A 281 -67.85 25.54 -72.76
CA GLU A 281 -68.44 24.92 -71.57
C GLU A 281 -67.36 24.44 -70.55
N ASP A 282 -67.84 23.96 -69.40
CA ASP A 282 -67.12 23.24 -68.33
C ASP A 282 -66.37 24.06 -67.25
N ASP A 283 -67.15 24.66 -66.35
CA ASP A 283 -66.76 24.88 -64.94
C ASP A 283 -66.76 23.54 -64.19
N SER A 284 -65.59 22.95 -63.97
CA SER A 284 -65.31 21.81 -63.08
C SER A 284 -63.81 21.84 -62.78
N GLY A 285 -63.33 22.13 -61.57
CA GLY A 285 -63.75 21.55 -60.29
C GLY A 285 -62.70 20.50 -59.88
N LEU A 286 -62.32 20.45 -58.59
CA LEU A 286 -61.18 19.68 -58.03
C LEU A 286 -59.80 20.37 -58.24
N GLN A 287 -58.81 20.32 -57.33
CA GLN A 287 -58.72 19.57 -56.07
C GLN A 287 -57.74 20.19 -55.03
N SER A 288 -58.16 20.20 -53.76
CA SER A 288 -57.38 20.00 -52.52
C SER A 288 -56.05 20.75 -52.30
N ASP A 289 -56.13 21.80 -51.48
CA ASP A 289 -55.46 21.92 -50.17
C ASP A 289 -54.50 20.78 -49.76
N CYS A 290 -53.29 21.16 -49.32
CA CYS A 290 -52.63 20.61 -48.13
C CYS A 290 -51.47 21.54 -47.67
N ASP A 291 -51.58 22.01 -46.43
CA ASP A 291 -50.51 22.46 -45.50
C ASP A 291 -49.58 23.61 -45.97
N GLU A 292 -49.84 24.90 -45.70
CA GLU A 292 -50.13 25.60 -44.42
C GLU A 292 -48.91 25.74 -43.48
N SER A 293 -48.44 27.00 -43.38
CA SER A 293 -47.61 27.58 -42.32
C SER A 293 -46.15 27.11 -42.08
N MET A 294 -45.21 27.94 -42.56
CA MET A 294 -44.39 28.71 -41.61
C MET A 294 -44.19 30.17 -42.08
N LEU A 295 -44.83 31.09 -41.36
CA LEU A 295 -44.79 32.55 -41.55
C LEU A 295 -43.51 33.20 -41.01
N VAL A 296 -42.90 34.09 -41.80
CA VAL A 296 -42.16 35.29 -41.33
C VAL A 296 -42.40 36.42 -42.37
N ILE A 297 -43.51 37.16 -42.28
CA ILE A 297 -43.64 38.52 -41.71
C ILE A 297 -42.64 39.56 -42.25
N VAL A 298 -43.21 40.64 -42.82
CA VAL A 298 -42.88 42.10 -42.77
C VAL A 298 -43.06 42.69 -44.18
N ASN A 299 -44.27 43.11 -44.56
CA ASN A 299 -44.98 44.40 -44.26
C ASN A 299 -44.57 45.59 -45.14
N ASN A 300 -45.61 46.24 -45.66
CA ASN A 300 -45.70 47.68 -46.02
C ASN A 300 -44.92 48.11 -47.28
N THR A 301 -45.39 49.06 -48.10
CA THR A 301 -46.50 50.03 -47.93
C THR A 301 -46.90 50.60 -49.30
N ALA A 302 -48.07 51.26 -49.36
CA ALA A 302 -48.35 52.40 -50.24
C ALA A 302 -48.42 52.12 -51.77
N GLU A 303 -49.15 52.88 -52.60
CA GLU A 303 -50.14 53.93 -52.33
C GLU A 303 -51.07 54.09 -53.55
N ALA A 304 -52.24 54.70 -53.29
CA ALA A 304 -52.86 55.78 -54.07
C ALA A 304 -52.87 55.76 -55.63
N GLU A 305 -54.10 55.96 -56.15
CA GLU A 305 -54.45 57.02 -57.13
C GLU A 305 -53.89 56.86 -58.58
N GLU A 306 -54.52 57.35 -59.65
CA GLU A 306 -55.83 58.00 -59.90
C GLU A 306 -56.18 57.85 -61.40
N ALA A 307 -57.14 58.63 -61.92
CA ALA A 307 -57.48 58.83 -63.34
C ALA A 307 -58.40 57.74 -63.99
N ASN A 308 -59.74 57.79 -63.95
CA ASN A 308 -60.75 58.85 -64.20
C ASN A 308 -61.33 58.83 -65.64
N THR A 309 -62.53 59.41 -65.77
CA THR A 309 -63.33 59.77 -66.95
C THR A 309 -64.13 58.69 -67.70
N ASN A 310 -65.42 58.63 -67.34
CA ASN A 310 -66.47 58.37 -68.33
C ASN A 310 -66.42 59.44 -69.42
N GLY A 311 -66.08 59.05 -70.65
CA GLY A 311 -66.06 59.91 -71.84
C GLY A 311 -67.01 59.39 -72.91
N GLN A 312 -68.31 59.50 -72.67
CA GLN A 312 -69.34 59.07 -73.61
C GLN A 312 -69.59 60.14 -74.69
N ASP A 313 -69.94 59.67 -75.89
CA ASP A 313 -70.41 60.42 -77.06
C ASP A 313 -69.44 61.36 -77.81
N THR A 314 -68.87 60.85 -78.90
CA THR A 314 -69.12 61.49 -80.20
C THR A 314 -69.09 60.50 -81.37
N LEU A 315 -70.25 60.34 -82.02
CA LEU A 315 -70.38 59.69 -83.32
C LEU A 315 -69.80 60.60 -84.41
N ALA A 316 -68.85 60.11 -85.23
CA ALA A 316 -68.81 60.38 -86.67
C ALA A 316 -67.74 59.57 -87.44
N SER A 317 -68.22 58.65 -88.28
CA SER A 317 -67.75 58.48 -89.67
C SER A 317 -66.27 58.15 -89.99
N SER A 318 -66.06 56.84 -90.20
CA SER A 318 -65.48 56.27 -91.43
C SER A 318 -64.13 56.79 -91.95
N ALA A 319 -63.06 56.06 -91.59
CA ALA A 319 -62.01 55.70 -92.54
C ALA A 319 -61.80 54.18 -92.45
N SER A 320 -62.01 53.46 -93.57
CA SER A 320 -61.93 52.00 -93.60
C SER A 320 -60.50 51.56 -93.88
N CYS A 321 -59.81 51.01 -92.87
CA CYS A 321 -58.52 50.37 -93.05
C CYS A 321 -58.72 48.86 -93.28
N PRO A 322 -58.30 48.27 -94.42
CA PRO A 322 -58.58 46.87 -94.76
C PRO A 322 -57.95 45.81 -93.84
N GLY A 323 -57.11 46.22 -92.89
CA GLY A 323 -56.64 45.36 -91.80
C GLY A 323 -57.77 44.83 -90.95
N ALA A 324 -58.82 45.61 -90.64
CA ALA A 324 -59.81 45.23 -89.62
C ALA A 324 -60.68 43.98 -89.93
N LEU A 325 -60.70 43.49 -91.18
CA LEU A 325 -61.28 42.17 -91.49
C LEU A 325 -60.22 41.08 -91.55
N LEU A 326 -58.99 41.40 -91.96
CA LEU A 326 -57.85 40.49 -91.79
C LEU A 326 -57.61 40.20 -90.31
N GLU A 327 -57.60 41.21 -89.44
CA GLU A 327 -57.54 41.11 -87.98
C GLU A 327 -58.69 40.29 -87.40
N LEU A 328 -59.92 40.44 -87.91
CA LEU A 328 -61.08 39.68 -87.39
C LEU A 328 -61.16 38.26 -87.95
N VAL A 329 -60.72 38.05 -89.19
CA VAL A 329 -60.53 36.70 -89.76
C VAL A 329 -59.34 36.02 -89.09
N GLU A 330 -58.27 36.73 -88.77
CA GLU A 330 -57.20 36.27 -87.87
C GLU A 330 -57.75 36.00 -86.49
N GLU A 331 -58.62 36.82 -85.91
CA GLU A 331 -59.19 36.54 -84.58
C GLU A 331 -60.07 35.28 -84.61
N VAL A 332 -60.88 35.09 -85.65
CA VAL A 332 -61.67 33.86 -85.85
C VAL A 332 -60.80 32.65 -86.20
N TYR A 333 -59.76 32.83 -87.00
CA TYR A 333 -58.82 31.78 -87.40
C TYR A 333 -57.91 31.39 -86.24
N ASN A 334 -57.44 32.34 -85.44
CA ASN A 334 -56.69 32.14 -84.20
C ASN A 334 -57.58 31.55 -83.09
N LEU A 335 -58.88 31.88 -83.01
CA LEU A 335 -59.82 31.21 -82.09
C LEU A 335 -60.16 29.79 -82.57
N ALA A 336 -60.35 29.57 -83.87
CA ALA A 336 -60.60 28.24 -84.45
C ALA A 336 -59.35 27.34 -84.41
N LEU A 337 -58.14 27.92 -84.52
CA LEU A 337 -56.86 27.24 -84.32
C LEU A 337 -56.46 27.17 -82.85
N SER A 338 -56.96 28.03 -81.96
CA SER A 338 -56.83 27.84 -80.50
C SER A 338 -57.49 26.53 -80.04
N GLY A 339 -58.47 26.01 -80.79
CA GLY A 339 -58.99 24.65 -80.62
C GLY A 339 -58.06 23.52 -81.10
N ARG A 340 -56.86 23.84 -81.63
CA ARG A 340 -55.84 22.89 -82.13
C ARG A 340 -54.38 23.31 -81.81
N GLY A 341 -54.19 24.33 -80.96
CA GLY A 341 -52.89 24.91 -80.62
C GLY A 341 -53.07 26.30 -80.03
N ALA A 342 -53.36 26.38 -78.73
CA ALA A 342 -53.76 27.61 -78.04
C ALA A 342 -52.59 28.29 -77.29
N PRO A 343 -52.66 29.61 -77.02
CA PRO A 343 -51.76 30.30 -76.09
C PRO A 343 -51.75 29.69 -74.67
N GLY A 344 -52.83 29.01 -74.29
CA GLY A 344 -52.91 28.21 -73.06
C GLY A 344 -51.92 27.05 -73.02
N GLU A 345 -51.50 26.48 -74.16
CA GLU A 345 -50.45 25.45 -74.21
C GLU A 345 -49.06 26.04 -73.90
N LEU A 346 -48.78 27.28 -74.33
CA LEU A 346 -47.58 28.01 -73.88
C LEU A 346 -47.67 28.39 -72.40
N GLY A 347 -48.84 28.84 -71.92
CA GLY A 347 -49.06 29.13 -70.50
C GLY A 347 -48.83 27.90 -69.62
N LEU A 348 -49.46 26.77 -69.97
CA LEU A 348 -49.26 25.48 -69.31
C LEU A 348 -47.82 24.98 -69.43
N ALA A 349 -47.13 25.21 -70.56
CA ALA A 349 -45.72 24.87 -70.69
C ALA A 349 -44.83 25.71 -69.76
N VAL A 350 -45.10 27.02 -69.64
CA VAL A 350 -44.39 27.92 -68.70
C VAL A 350 -44.68 27.53 -67.25
N GLU A 351 -45.93 27.21 -66.90
CA GLU A 351 -46.30 26.74 -65.57
C GLU A 351 -45.67 25.37 -65.25
N LEU A 352 -45.66 24.43 -66.20
CA LEU A 352 -44.96 23.15 -66.06
C LEU A 352 -43.45 23.34 -65.92
N HIS A 353 -42.85 24.33 -66.58
CA HIS A 353 -41.45 24.69 -66.38
C HIS A 353 -41.21 25.29 -64.98
N ARG A 354 -42.06 26.23 -64.52
CA ARG A 354 -41.99 26.79 -63.16
C ARG A 354 -42.11 25.70 -62.09
N VAL A 355 -43.09 24.80 -62.21
CA VAL A 355 -43.28 23.69 -61.27
C VAL A 355 -42.12 22.68 -61.34
N ARG A 356 -41.49 22.48 -62.51
CA ARG A 356 -40.26 21.68 -62.62
C ARG A 356 -39.08 22.36 -61.95
N GLU A 357 -38.91 23.67 -62.11
CA GLU A 357 -37.86 24.44 -61.43
C GLU A 357 -38.06 24.43 -59.91
N GLU A 358 -39.30 24.61 -59.42
CA GLU A 358 -39.66 24.47 -58.01
C GLU A 358 -39.41 23.04 -57.49
N LEU A 359 -39.69 22.02 -58.30
CA LEU A 359 -39.39 20.62 -57.98
C LEU A 359 -37.87 20.34 -57.94
N GLU A 360 -37.07 20.87 -58.87
CA GLU A 360 -35.61 20.72 -58.82
C GLU A 360 -35.01 21.53 -57.65
N ASN A 361 -35.50 22.74 -57.37
CA ASN A 361 -35.09 23.53 -56.21
C ASN A 361 -35.39 22.81 -54.89
N THR A 362 -36.58 22.21 -54.73
CA THR A 362 -36.93 21.44 -53.52
C THR A 362 -36.16 20.13 -53.40
N LYS A 363 -35.88 19.42 -54.52
CA LYS A 363 -34.95 18.28 -54.54
C LYS A 363 -33.54 18.69 -54.14
N GLU A 364 -33.06 19.84 -54.60
CA GLU A 364 -31.71 20.32 -54.29
C GLU A 364 -31.60 20.75 -52.81
N GLN A 365 -32.63 21.39 -52.25
CA GLN A 365 -32.76 21.63 -50.81
C GLN A 365 -32.83 20.32 -50.00
N GLN A 366 -33.57 19.31 -50.48
CA GLN A 366 -33.62 17.98 -49.84
C GLN A 366 -32.25 17.29 -49.88
N LYS A 367 -31.50 17.43 -50.98
CA LYS A 367 -30.13 16.92 -51.10
C LYS A 367 -29.17 17.65 -50.16
N GLN A 368 -29.23 18.97 -50.10
CA GLN A 368 -28.40 19.80 -49.20
C GLN A 368 -28.64 19.42 -47.73
N THR A 369 -29.91 19.33 -47.31
CA THR A 369 -30.27 18.90 -45.94
C THR A 369 -29.87 17.45 -45.66
N GLN A 370 -29.96 16.54 -46.64
CA GLN A 370 -29.45 15.16 -46.50
C GLN A 370 -27.93 15.13 -46.35
N GLU A 371 -27.17 15.95 -47.09
CA GLU A 371 -25.73 16.06 -46.94
C GLU A 371 -25.33 16.70 -45.60
N GLU A 372 -26.04 17.72 -45.13
CA GLU A 372 -25.86 18.27 -43.77
C GLU A 372 -26.12 17.22 -42.69
N LEU A 373 -27.18 16.42 -42.83
CA LEU A 373 -27.50 15.36 -41.88
C LEU A 373 -26.42 14.26 -41.87
N LYS A 374 -25.84 13.93 -43.02
CA LYS A 374 -24.64 13.06 -43.11
C LYS A 374 -23.44 13.67 -42.39
N ARG A 375 -23.09 14.94 -42.67
CA ARG A 375 -21.98 15.65 -42.00
C ARG A 375 -22.18 15.72 -40.49
N ARG A 376 -23.41 15.95 -40.01
CA ARG A 376 -23.76 15.91 -38.57
C ARG A 376 -23.64 14.49 -38.00
N GLY A 377 -24.03 13.46 -38.74
CA GLY A 377 -23.84 12.05 -38.35
C GLY A 377 -22.37 11.66 -38.22
N GLU A 378 -21.53 12.05 -39.19
CA GLU A 378 -20.07 11.85 -39.15
C GLU A 378 -19.44 12.57 -37.95
N ALA A 379 -19.82 13.83 -37.69
CA ALA A 379 -19.36 14.58 -36.53
C ALA A 379 -19.81 13.95 -35.20
N LEU A 380 -21.03 13.41 -35.11
CA LEU A 380 -21.51 12.68 -33.93
C LEU A 380 -20.73 11.39 -33.69
N LEU A 381 -20.37 10.64 -34.74
CA LEU A 381 -19.55 9.44 -34.64
C LEU A 381 -18.12 9.76 -34.19
N ASP A 382 -17.49 10.80 -34.76
CA ASP A 382 -16.17 11.29 -34.35
C ASP A 382 -16.17 11.76 -32.88
N MET A 383 -17.17 12.54 -32.47
CA MET A 383 -17.31 12.96 -31.06
C MET A 383 -17.57 11.80 -30.12
N THR A 384 -18.32 10.78 -30.54
CA THR A 384 -18.58 9.57 -29.75
C THR A 384 -17.32 8.70 -29.63
N SER A 385 -16.54 8.58 -30.70
CA SER A 385 -15.23 7.93 -30.70
C SER A 385 -14.27 8.63 -29.72
N LYS A 386 -14.15 9.96 -29.82
CA LYS A 386 -13.34 10.79 -28.90
C LYS A 386 -13.79 10.63 -27.45
N LEU A 387 -15.09 10.66 -27.18
CA LEU A 387 -15.64 10.43 -25.84
C LEU A 387 -15.24 9.05 -25.31
N SER A 388 -15.38 8.00 -26.12
CA SER A 388 -15.03 6.63 -25.74
C SER A 388 -13.54 6.46 -25.42
N VAL A 389 -12.65 7.12 -26.18
CA VAL A 389 -11.21 7.14 -25.91
C VAL A 389 -10.93 7.87 -24.58
N SER A 390 -11.48 9.07 -24.38
CA SER A 390 -11.30 9.82 -23.13
C SER A 390 -11.90 9.10 -21.91
N GLU A 391 -13.00 8.35 -22.06
CA GLU A 391 -13.55 7.48 -21.01
C GLU A 391 -12.62 6.31 -20.66
N ALA A 392 -11.93 5.74 -21.64
CA ALA A 392 -10.95 4.68 -21.44
C ALA A 392 -9.68 5.20 -20.78
N GLU A 393 -9.14 6.35 -21.21
CA GLU A 393 -8.02 7.06 -20.59
C GLU A 393 -8.34 7.41 -19.13
N LEU A 394 -9.51 8.00 -18.87
CA LEU A 394 -9.96 8.37 -17.53
C LEU A 394 -10.18 7.14 -16.63
N ARG A 395 -10.50 5.98 -17.20
CA ARG A 395 -10.52 4.70 -16.48
C ARG A 395 -9.11 4.22 -16.14
N GLY A 396 -8.19 4.24 -17.09
CA GLY A 396 -6.77 3.90 -16.88
C GLY A 396 -6.15 4.73 -15.75
N VAL A 397 -6.30 6.06 -15.81
CA VAL A 397 -5.80 6.99 -14.77
C VAL A 397 -6.45 6.73 -13.40
N LYS A 398 -7.73 6.35 -13.34
CA LYS A 398 -8.37 5.94 -12.07
C LYS A 398 -7.76 4.66 -11.52
N GLU A 399 -7.58 3.64 -12.35
CA GLU A 399 -6.96 2.39 -11.93
C GLU A 399 -5.49 2.57 -11.50
N GLU A 400 -4.72 3.41 -12.17
CA GLU A 400 -3.35 3.77 -11.78
C GLU A 400 -3.30 4.50 -10.44
N ARG A 401 -4.18 5.48 -10.23
CA ARG A 401 -4.35 6.16 -8.93
C ARG A 401 -4.71 5.16 -7.83
N ASP A 402 -5.61 4.23 -8.11
CA ASP A 402 -6.08 3.27 -7.10
C ASP A 402 -4.99 2.24 -6.76
N ARG A 403 -4.22 1.74 -7.75
CA ARG A 403 -3.00 0.95 -7.51
C ARG A 403 -1.98 1.71 -6.66
N ALA A 404 -1.66 2.95 -7.02
CA ALA A 404 -0.70 3.77 -6.27
C ALA A 404 -1.17 4.06 -4.84
N ARG A 405 -2.49 4.17 -4.63
CA ARG A 405 -3.08 4.31 -3.30
C ARG A 405 -2.96 3.03 -2.50
N ASP A 406 -3.29 1.88 -3.08
CA ASP A 406 -3.18 0.57 -2.43
C ASP A 406 -1.71 0.28 -2.02
N ASP A 407 -0.75 0.62 -2.88
CA ASP A 407 0.69 0.52 -2.58
C ASP A 407 1.12 1.44 -1.43
N MET A 408 0.59 2.67 -1.38
CA MET A 408 0.81 3.59 -0.25
C MET A 408 0.22 3.05 1.06
N GLU A 409 -1.00 2.49 1.01
CA GLU A 409 -1.67 1.91 2.19
C GLU A 409 -0.92 0.65 2.69
N HIS A 410 -0.46 -0.24 1.80
CA HIS A 410 0.41 -1.37 2.17
C HIS A 410 1.79 -0.92 2.72
N SER A 411 2.38 0.15 2.16
CA SER A 411 3.62 0.74 2.67
C SER A 411 3.45 1.40 4.05
N GLN A 412 2.24 1.89 4.38
CA GLN A 412 1.91 2.39 5.71
C GLN A 412 1.70 1.24 6.70
N LEU A 413 0.92 0.22 6.34
CA LEU A 413 0.69 -0.96 7.17
C LEU A 413 2.01 -1.66 7.54
N THR A 414 2.91 -1.87 6.59
CA THR A 414 4.24 -2.45 6.87
C THR A 414 5.11 -1.57 7.78
N LYS A 415 5.01 -0.24 7.70
CA LYS A 415 5.68 0.67 8.65
C LYS A 415 5.07 0.57 10.05
N ASP A 416 3.75 0.51 10.16
CA ASP A 416 3.05 0.38 11.44
C ASP A 416 3.33 -0.97 12.12
N GLU A 417 3.44 -2.06 11.34
CA GLU A 417 3.90 -3.37 11.84
C GLU A 417 5.33 -3.32 12.38
N ILE A 418 6.25 -2.65 11.66
CA ILE A 418 7.64 -2.43 12.12
C ILE A 418 7.65 -1.60 13.41
N LEU A 419 6.86 -0.53 13.49
CA LEU A 419 6.74 0.31 14.69
C LEU A 419 6.16 -0.46 15.88
N ALA A 420 5.10 -1.26 15.67
CA ALA A 420 4.50 -2.10 16.70
C ALA A 420 5.49 -3.14 17.22
N GLN A 421 6.27 -3.78 16.34
CA GLN A 421 7.31 -4.72 16.72
C GLN A 421 8.47 -4.02 17.46
N ALA A 422 8.86 -2.80 17.05
CA ALA A 422 9.86 -2.00 17.75
C ALA A 422 9.41 -1.61 19.18
N TYR A 423 8.14 -1.20 19.36
CA TYR A 423 7.57 -0.96 20.68
C TYR A 423 7.55 -2.24 21.53
N LYS A 424 7.15 -3.38 20.97
CA LYS A 424 7.16 -4.67 21.66
C LYS A 424 8.58 -5.07 22.14
N VAL A 425 9.60 -4.86 21.32
CA VAL A 425 11.01 -5.12 21.69
C VAL A 425 11.47 -4.15 22.79
N ARG A 426 11.16 -2.86 22.69
CA ARG A 426 11.43 -1.86 23.74
C ARG A 426 10.80 -2.27 25.06
N ASP A 427 9.52 -2.65 25.04
CA ASP A 427 8.76 -2.94 26.25
C ASP A 427 9.23 -4.25 26.92
N GLN A 428 9.65 -5.24 26.12
CA GLN A 428 10.36 -6.42 26.62
C GLN A 428 11.72 -6.08 27.24
N ALA A 429 12.49 -5.16 26.64
CA ALA A 429 13.77 -4.71 27.21
C ALA A 429 13.57 -3.94 28.53
N VAL A 430 12.56 -3.07 28.60
CA VAL A 430 12.16 -2.38 29.84
C VAL A 430 11.71 -3.38 30.91
N ALA A 431 10.90 -4.38 30.57
CA ALA A 431 10.49 -5.42 31.51
C ALA A 431 11.69 -6.24 32.05
N ARG A 432 12.65 -6.59 31.19
CA ARG A 432 13.91 -7.25 31.60
C ARG A 432 14.74 -6.36 32.52
N LYS A 433 14.88 -5.07 32.19
CA LYS A 433 15.57 -4.08 33.04
C LYS A 433 14.92 -3.99 34.43
N ASN A 434 13.61 -3.75 34.49
CA ASN A 434 12.88 -3.60 35.75
C ASN A 434 12.98 -4.87 36.61
N ARG A 435 12.97 -6.06 35.99
CA ARG A 435 13.20 -7.33 36.69
C ARG A 435 14.59 -7.40 37.31
N ALA A 436 15.64 -7.04 36.56
CA ALA A 436 17.00 -7.01 37.06
C ALA A 436 17.19 -5.98 38.18
N GLU A 437 16.53 -4.80 38.10
CA GLU A 437 16.54 -3.80 39.17
C GLU A 437 15.85 -4.31 40.45
N VAL A 438 14.75 -5.08 40.33
CA VAL A 438 14.10 -5.73 41.48
C VAL A 438 14.98 -6.83 42.10
N GLU A 439 15.67 -7.64 41.30
CA GLU A 439 16.60 -8.66 41.81
C GLU A 439 17.87 -8.03 42.44
N LEU A 440 18.35 -6.90 41.90
CA LEU A 440 19.40 -6.08 42.52
C LEU A 440 18.96 -5.49 43.86
N ALA A 441 17.72 -4.99 43.94
CA ALA A 441 17.17 -4.48 45.20
C ALA A 441 17.06 -5.57 46.27
N LYS A 442 16.62 -6.78 45.90
CA LYS A 442 16.57 -7.95 46.79
C LYS A 442 17.95 -8.34 47.31
N THR A 443 18.91 -8.58 46.42
CA THR A 443 20.28 -8.96 46.83
C THR A 443 20.95 -7.90 47.70
N ARG A 444 20.64 -6.61 47.48
CA ARG A 444 21.09 -5.51 48.36
C ARG A 444 20.45 -5.55 49.75
N ILE A 445 19.17 -5.94 49.85
CA ILE A 445 18.50 -6.17 51.15
C ILE A 445 19.12 -7.39 51.85
N ASP A 446 19.35 -8.49 51.14
CA ASP A 446 19.94 -9.72 51.69
C ASP A 446 21.35 -9.44 52.27
N VAL A 447 22.18 -8.65 51.57
CA VAL A 447 23.50 -8.21 52.05
C VAL A 447 23.40 -7.32 53.29
N LEU A 448 22.42 -6.40 53.35
CA LEU A 448 22.19 -5.57 54.54
C LEU A 448 21.72 -6.41 55.74
N GLN A 449 20.87 -7.41 55.52
CA GLN A 449 20.41 -8.34 56.55
C GLN A 449 21.56 -9.21 57.06
N ALA A 450 22.39 -9.78 56.18
CA ALA A 450 23.57 -10.55 56.54
C ALA A 450 24.58 -9.70 57.34
N ASN A 451 24.78 -8.43 56.97
CA ASN A 451 25.60 -7.50 57.73
C ASN A 451 25.03 -7.19 59.12
N SER A 452 23.70 -7.07 59.28
CA SER A 452 23.07 -6.91 60.61
C SER A 452 23.31 -8.14 61.49
N GLN A 453 23.08 -9.34 60.94
CA GLN A 453 23.32 -10.60 61.63
C GLN A 453 24.78 -10.78 62.04
N LEU A 454 25.73 -10.37 61.18
CA LEU A 454 27.15 -10.39 61.48
C LEU A 454 27.51 -9.41 62.61
N MET A 455 26.95 -8.20 62.60
CA MET A 455 27.14 -7.22 63.68
C MET A 455 26.60 -7.75 65.01
N GLU A 456 25.39 -8.31 65.02
CA GLU A 456 24.78 -8.95 66.19
C GLU A 456 25.65 -10.09 66.74
N ALA A 457 26.17 -10.96 65.86
CA ALA A 457 27.07 -12.06 66.25
C ALA A 457 28.42 -11.57 66.81
N ILE A 458 28.99 -10.50 66.23
CA ILE A 458 30.20 -9.85 66.78
C ILE A 458 29.91 -9.28 68.17
N GLN A 459 28.74 -8.65 68.35
CA GLN A 459 28.36 -8.04 69.62
C GLN A 459 28.17 -9.09 70.73
N GLN A 460 27.47 -10.19 70.42
CA GLN A 460 27.35 -11.36 71.31
C GLN A 460 28.72 -11.98 71.65
N LYS A 461 29.63 -12.07 70.67
CA LYS A 461 31.00 -12.56 70.91
C LYS A 461 31.79 -11.66 71.86
N ILE A 462 31.64 -10.33 71.74
CA ILE A 462 32.28 -9.36 72.64
C ILE A 462 31.68 -9.45 74.05
N GLU A 463 30.36 -9.59 74.18
CA GLU A 463 29.71 -9.78 75.48
C GLU A 463 30.19 -11.08 76.17
N LEU A 464 30.32 -12.18 75.42
CA LEU A 464 30.85 -13.44 75.93
C LEU A 464 32.34 -13.34 76.30
N SER A 465 33.17 -12.61 75.54
CA SER A 465 34.58 -12.42 75.91
C SER A 465 34.73 -11.58 77.18
N GLN A 466 33.91 -10.52 77.34
CA GLN A 466 33.87 -9.72 78.57
C GLN A 466 33.42 -10.54 79.78
N GLN A 467 32.41 -11.42 79.63
CA GLN A 467 32.00 -12.35 80.69
C GLN A 467 33.12 -13.34 81.06
N LEU A 468 33.89 -13.80 80.08
CA LEU A 468 35.00 -14.73 80.29
C LEU A 468 36.20 -14.04 80.95
N GLU A 469 36.53 -12.80 80.58
CA GLU A 469 37.53 -11.95 81.26
C GLU A 469 37.13 -11.66 82.72
N GLN A 470 35.84 -11.34 82.97
CA GLN A 470 35.32 -11.17 84.33
C GLN A 470 35.46 -12.47 85.14
N TRP A 471 35.07 -13.61 84.58
CA TRP A 471 35.20 -14.91 85.25
C TRP A 471 36.66 -15.29 85.52
N GLN A 472 37.58 -15.00 84.60
CA GLN A 472 39.02 -15.18 84.82
C GLN A 472 39.51 -14.33 86.00
N MET A 473 39.09 -13.07 86.08
CA MET A 473 39.45 -12.17 87.18
C MET A 473 38.87 -12.61 88.53
N ASP A 474 37.62 -13.11 88.55
CA ASP A 474 36.98 -13.68 89.75
C ASP A 474 37.72 -14.95 90.22
N VAL A 475 38.07 -15.86 89.31
CA VAL A 475 38.86 -17.06 89.61
C VAL A 475 40.25 -16.69 90.11
N GLN A 476 40.91 -15.72 89.50
CA GLN A 476 42.25 -15.29 89.93
C GLN A 476 42.20 -14.62 91.30
N SER A 477 41.16 -13.83 91.60
CA SER A 477 40.90 -13.29 92.94
C SER A 477 40.72 -14.40 93.99
N LEU A 478 39.94 -15.44 93.68
CA LEU A 478 39.76 -16.61 94.55
C LEU A 478 41.06 -17.40 94.77
N VAL A 479 41.89 -17.53 93.72
CA VAL A 479 43.23 -18.16 93.83
C VAL A 479 44.15 -17.31 94.70
N ASP A 480 44.20 -16.00 94.50
CA ASP A 480 45.00 -15.06 95.31
C ASP A 480 44.54 -15.05 96.77
N GLU A 481 43.24 -15.15 97.04
CA GLU A 481 42.67 -15.26 98.39
C GLU A 481 42.98 -16.63 99.03
N HIS A 482 42.96 -17.72 98.25
CA HIS A 482 43.39 -19.03 98.72
C HIS A 482 44.90 -19.06 99.02
N VAL A 483 45.72 -18.47 98.17
CA VAL A 483 47.18 -18.34 98.37
C VAL A 483 47.47 -17.45 99.58
N ARG A 484 46.77 -16.32 99.73
CA ARG A 484 46.91 -15.41 100.89
C ARG A 484 46.51 -16.10 102.20
N SER A 485 45.38 -16.81 102.23
CA SER A 485 44.95 -17.56 103.43
C SER A 485 45.85 -18.76 103.75
N LYS A 486 46.46 -19.39 102.75
CA LYS A 486 47.46 -20.46 102.93
C LYS A 486 48.85 -19.97 103.34
N LEU A 487 49.24 -18.76 102.92
CA LEU A 487 50.50 -18.10 103.33
C LEU A 487 50.37 -17.31 104.63
N MET A 488 49.14 -17.05 105.11
CA MET A 488 48.88 -16.41 106.41
C MET A 488 48.22 -17.33 107.47
N PRO A 489 48.79 -18.51 107.81
CA PRO A 489 48.50 -19.16 109.07
C PRO A 489 49.33 -18.51 110.18
N VAL A 490 48.67 -17.65 110.97
CA VAL A 490 49.10 -17.17 112.30
C VAL A 490 50.29 -16.16 112.34
N THR A 491 50.03 -14.90 112.00
CA THR A 491 50.63 -13.69 112.67
C THR A 491 49.83 -12.41 112.38
N SER A 492 48.53 -12.36 112.69
CA SER A 492 47.73 -11.12 112.54
C SER A 492 46.56 -10.97 113.53
N SER A 493 46.78 -11.32 114.81
CA SER A 493 45.87 -10.99 115.92
C SER A 493 46.37 -9.83 116.79
N ILE A 494 47.52 -9.23 116.47
CA ILE A 494 48.11 -8.09 117.19
C ILE A 494 48.77 -7.12 116.21
N THR A 495 48.01 -6.14 115.73
CA THR A 495 48.42 -4.72 115.62
C THR A 495 47.15 -3.91 115.30
N ALA A 496 46.43 -3.56 116.36
CA ALA A 496 45.51 -2.43 116.28
C ALA A 496 46.32 -1.12 116.33
N ALA A 497 45.68 -0.06 115.84
CA ALA A 497 46.04 1.35 116.00
C ALA A 497 47.19 1.93 115.15
N ASN A 498 46.96 3.20 114.78
CA ASN A 498 47.89 4.21 114.26
C ASN A 498 48.36 4.07 112.80
N THR A 499 47.68 4.80 111.91
CA THR A 499 48.21 6.08 111.40
C THR A 499 47.04 6.96 110.95
N GLU A 500 46.93 8.16 111.52
CA GLU A 500 45.96 9.20 111.14
C GLU A 500 46.52 10.13 110.04
N ASN A 501 45.61 10.86 109.36
CA ASN A 501 45.82 12.10 108.58
C ASN A 501 46.70 12.00 107.31
N SER A 502 46.27 12.43 106.12
CA SER A 502 45.69 13.73 105.74
C SER A 502 44.95 13.58 104.39
N GLU A 503 43.67 13.93 104.25
CA GLU A 503 43.19 15.23 103.70
C GLU A 503 43.49 15.39 102.17
N ILE A 504 42.51 15.50 101.24
CA ILE A 504 41.70 16.71 100.96
C ILE A 504 40.57 16.41 99.91
N ALA A 505 39.48 17.19 99.99
CA ALA A 505 38.44 17.50 98.95
C ALA A 505 37.27 16.54 98.62
N ALA A 506 36.06 17.07 98.80
CA ALA A 506 34.77 16.69 98.22
C ALA A 506 34.18 17.94 97.47
N PRO A 507 32.91 18.03 97.01
CA PRO A 507 31.86 17.02 96.83
C PRO A 507 31.05 17.08 95.49
N ALA A 508 30.38 15.96 95.18
CA ALA A 508 29.07 15.77 94.51
C ALA A 508 28.42 16.82 93.56
N ARG A 509 27.93 16.34 92.39
CA ARG A 509 26.60 16.77 91.85
C ARG A 509 25.88 15.68 91.04
N LYS A 510 24.58 15.50 91.32
CA LYS A 510 23.64 14.58 90.66
C LYS A 510 23.32 14.98 89.21
N LYS A 511 23.05 14.00 88.33
CA LYS A 511 21.81 13.99 87.53
C LYS A 511 21.43 12.59 87.00
N ARG A 512 20.12 12.44 86.76
CA ARG A 512 19.40 11.21 86.39
C ARG A 512 18.85 11.39 84.97
N SER A 513 18.89 10.37 84.12
CA SER A 513 17.94 10.22 83.01
C SER A 513 17.76 8.75 82.61
N THR A 514 16.64 8.18 83.03
CA THR A 514 16.06 6.96 82.47
C THR A 514 15.49 7.23 81.07
N GLY A 515 15.70 6.33 80.11
CA GLY A 515 15.26 6.52 78.73
C GLY A 515 14.94 5.20 78.01
N SER A 516 13.99 4.43 78.54
CA SER A 516 13.46 3.27 77.83
C SER A 516 12.65 3.72 76.61
N SER A 517 12.92 3.15 75.43
CA SER A 517 12.01 3.25 74.29
C SER A 517 12.08 1.99 73.43
N LYS A 518 11.19 1.03 73.73
CA LYS A 518 10.83 -0.04 72.79
C LYS A 518 10.26 0.62 71.52
N LYS A 519 10.80 0.29 70.35
CA LYS A 519 10.13 0.56 69.07
C LYS A 519 9.57 -0.74 68.52
N MET A 520 8.32 -0.69 68.09
CA MET A 520 7.61 -1.85 67.55
C MET A 520 8.13 -2.19 66.15
N PHE A 521 8.14 -3.48 65.84
CA PHE A 521 8.14 -3.93 64.45
C PHE A 521 6.86 -3.48 63.76
N GLY A 522 7.00 -2.80 62.62
CA GLY A 522 5.92 -2.66 61.65
C GLY A 522 5.92 -3.88 60.73
N LEU A 523 4.73 -4.39 60.40
CA LEU A 523 4.58 -5.37 59.33
C LEU A 523 4.85 -4.72 57.97
N PHE A 524 5.29 -5.54 57.02
CA PHE A 524 5.10 -5.34 55.58
C PHE A 524 4.55 -6.64 55.00
#